data_AF-A0A969SXZ5-F1
#
_entry.id   AF-A0A969SXZ5-F1
#
_cell.length_a   1.000
_cell.length_b   1.000
_cell.length_c   1.000
_cell.angle_alpha   90.00
_cell.angle_beta   90.00
_cell.angle_gamma   90.00
#
_symmetry.space_group_name_H-M   'P 1'
#
loop_
_entity.id
_entity.type
_entity.pdbx_description
1 polymer ?
#
loop_
_entity_poly.entity_id
_entity_poly.type
_entity_poly.pdbx_seq_one_letter_code
_entity_poly.pdbx_strand_id
1 'polypeptide(L)' 'MYLTWLDSNSWLLEMGQKRILIDPWLVGPLVFGNLPWLFKGERLQPRGIPESIDLI' A
#
# COMPACT_ATOMS: atom_id res chain seq x y z
N MET A 1 -0.62 -12.47 -14.80
CA MET A 1 -0.59 -12.01 -13.40
C MET A 1 0.58 -11.06 -13.28
N TYR A 2 0.36 -9.85 -12.80
CA TYR A 2 1.40 -8.86 -12.55
C TYR A 2 1.38 -8.46 -11.08
N LEU A 3 2.57 -8.32 -10.49
CA LEU A 3 2.74 -7.83 -9.14
C LEU A 3 3.67 -6.62 -9.21
N THR A 4 3.11 -5.43 -8.97
CA THR A 4 3.82 -4.16 -9.05
C THR A 4 4.09 -3.64 -7.65
N TRP A 5 5.37 -3.41 -7.35
CA TRP A 5 5.79 -2.71 -6.14
C TRP A 5 5.51 -1.22 -6.30
N LEU A 6 4.74 -0.63 -5.38
CA LEU A 6 4.41 0.81 -5.42
C LEU A 6 5.32 1.63 -4.50
N ASP A 7 5.57 1.12 -3.29
CA ASP A 7 6.46 1.66 -2.26
C ASP A 7 6.52 0.69 -1.08
N SER A 8 7.32 1.01 -0.05
CA SER A 8 7.42 0.34 1.27
C SER A 8 6.68 -1.01 1.37
N ASN A 9 5.43 -1.05 1.86
CA ASN A 9 4.60 -2.25 1.92
C ASN A 9 3.46 -2.28 0.89
N SER A 10 3.30 -1.25 0.05
CA SER A 10 2.18 -1.16 -0.88
C SER A 10 2.46 -1.91 -2.18
N TRP A 11 1.56 -2.80 -2.58
CA TRP A 11 1.64 -3.55 -3.83
C TRP A 11 0.34 -3.46 -4.63
N LEU A 12 0.45 -3.52 -5.95
CA LEU A 12 -0.69 -3.73 -6.84
C LEU A 12 -0.59 -5.13 -7.45
N LEU A 13 -1.58 -5.98 -7.18
CA LEU A 13 -1.75 -7.28 -7.81
C LEU A 13 -2.79 -7.17 -8.93
N GLU A 14 -2.39 -7.50 -10.14
CA GLU A 14 -3.27 -7.58 -11.30
C GLU A 14 -3.40 -9.04 -11.73
N MET A 15 -4.60 -9.60 -11.55
CA MET A 15 -4.90 -10.99 -11.86
C MET A 15 -6.30 -11.12 -12.44
N GLY A 16 -6.40 -11.67 -13.65
CA GLY A 16 -7.64 -11.66 -14.41
C GLY A 16 -8.06 -10.22 -14.75
N GLN A 17 -9.32 -9.89 -14.50
CA GLN A 17 -9.87 -8.53 -14.64
C GLN A 17 -9.92 -7.77 -13.31
N LYS A 18 -9.10 -8.18 -12.33
CA LYS A 18 -9.08 -7.60 -10.99
C LYS A 18 -7.78 -6.89 -10.69
N ARG A 19 -7.89 -5.71 -10.10
CA ARG A 19 -6.80 -4.88 -9.58
C ARG A 19 -6.95 -4.76 -8.07
N ILE A 20 -6.04 -5.41 -7.34
CA ILE A 20 -6.08 -5.55 -5.89
C ILE A 20 -4.93 -4.75 -5.29
N LEU A 21 -5.25 -3.78 -4.43
CA LEU A 21 -4.26 -2.96 -3.74
C LEU A 21 -3.94 -3.57 -2.38
N ILE A 22 -2.76 -4.16 -2.24
CA ILE A 22 -2.37 -4.89 -1.03
C ILE A 22 -1.61 -3.93 -0.11
N ASP A 23 -2.04 -3.89 1.15
CA ASP A 23 -1.35 -3.19 2.24
C ASP A 23 -1.03 -1.70 1.96
N PRO A 24 -1.98 -0.87 1.50
CA PRO A 24 -1.66 0.47 1.03
C PRO A 24 -1.25 1.43 2.17
N TRP A 25 -0.01 1.91 2.13
CA TRP A 25 0.42 3.02 2.98
C TRP A 25 0.16 4.38 2.30
N LEU A 26 -1.04 4.92 2.49
CA LEU A 26 -1.48 6.16 1.82
C LEU A 26 -1.07 7.44 2.54
N VAL A 27 -1.10 7.42 3.88
CA VAL A 27 -0.90 8.58 4.75
C VAL A 27 -0.47 8.14 6.15
N GLY A 28 0.08 9.06 6.93
CA GLY A 28 0.38 8.85 8.35
C GLY A 28 1.58 7.94 8.58
N PRO A 29 1.75 7.44 9.81
CA PRO A 29 2.86 6.58 10.16
C PRO A 29 2.64 5.13 9.71
N LEU A 30 3.67 4.49 9.16
CA LEU A 30 3.70 3.04 8.93
C LEU A 30 4.04 2.34 10.25
N VAL A 31 3.08 1.64 10.83
CA VAL A 31 3.23 0.87 12.06
C VAL A 31 2.70 -0.55 11.86
N PHE A 32 3.45 -1.55 12.33
CA PHE A 32 3.07 -2.96 12.21
C PHE A 32 2.49 -3.44 13.55
N GLY A 33 1.29 -4.03 13.52
CA GLY A 33 0.64 -4.58 14.72
C GLY A 33 0.29 -3.53 15.79
N ASN A 34 0.11 -2.26 15.41
CA ASN A 34 -0.10 -1.12 16.32
C ASN A 34 1.00 -0.94 17.39
N LEU A 35 2.18 -1.53 17.15
CA LEU A 35 3.36 -1.40 18.00
C LEU A 35 4.36 -0.46 17.31
N PRO A 36 5.09 0.40 18.05
CA PRO A 36 6.07 1.33 17.47
C PRO A 36 7.38 0.63 17.07
N TRP A 37 7.31 -0.65 16.73
CA TRP A 37 8.42 -1.59 16.75
C TRP A 37 9.54 -1.18 15.78
N LEU A 38 10.69 -0.86 16.39
CA LEU A 38 12.02 -0.67 15.80
C LEU A 38 12.26 0.60 14.96
N PHE A 39 11.35 0.99 14.06
CA PHE A 39 11.44 2.25 13.30
C PHE A 39 10.07 2.70 12.79
N LYS A 40 9.80 4.01 12.88
CA LYS A 40 8.59 4.67 12.37
C LYS A 40 8.88 5.26 11.00
N GLY A 41 8.18 4.79 9.97
CA GLY A 41 8.13 5.49 8.69
C GLY A 41 7.05 6.56 8.74
N GLU A 42 7.37 7.82 8.40
CA GLU A 42 6.37 8.86 8.18
C GLU A 42 6.28 9.24 6.72
N ARG A 43 5.06 9.28 6.19
CA ARG A 43 4.81 9.74 4.82
C ARG A 43 4.58 11.25 4.84
N LEU A 44 5.58 12.00 4.39
CA LEU A 44 5.54 13.47 4.34
C LEU A 44 4.54 14.00 3.31
N GLN A 45 4.29 13.24 2.23
CA GLN A 45 3.35 13.59 1.18
C GLN A 45 2.34 12.47 1.00
N PRO A 46 1.04 12.70 1.24
CA PRO A 46 -0.01 11.71 1.02
C PRO A 46 0.00 11.22 -0.42
N ARG A 47 -0.32 9.94 -0.62
CA ARG A 47 -0.42 9.34 -1.95
C ARG A 47 -1.88 9.07 -2.29
N GLY A 48 -2.28 9.42 -3.50
CA GLY A 48 -3.57 9.05 -4.04
C GLY A 48 -3.67 7.54 -4.27
N ILE A 49 -4.87 7.00 -4.10
CA ILE A 49 -5.17 5.62 -4.49
C ILE A 49 -5.13 5.56 -6.03
N PRO A 50 -4.46 4.58 -6.65
CA PRO A 50 -4.53 4.37 -8.09
C PRO A 50 -5.98 4.23 -8.57
N GLU A 51 -6.28 4.66 -9.79
CA GLU A 51 -7.63 4.52 -10.33
C GLU A 51 -7.97 3.06 -10.64
N SER A 52 -9.27 2.73 -10.60
CA SER A 52 -9.81 1.41 -10.97
C SER A 52 -9.34 0.25 -10.09
N ILE A 53 -9.21 0.47 -8.78
CA ILE A 53 -8.99 -0.61 -7.81
C ILE A 53 -10.32 -1.32 -7.52
N ASP A 54 -10.34 -2.64 -7.68
CA ASP A 54 -11.51 -3.47 -7.38
C ASP A 54 -11.59 -3.85 -5.90
N LEU A 55 -10.43 -4.03 -5.25
CA LEU A 55 -10.30 -4.59 -3.90
C LEU A 55 -9.09 -3.97 -3.18
N ILE A 56 -9.19 -3.82 -1.86
CA ILE A 56 -8.10 -3.43 -0.95
C ILE A 56 -7.98 -4.54 0.10
#